data_AF-R6CC87-F1
#
_entry.id   AF-R6CC87-F1
#
_cell.length_a   1.000
_cell.length_b   1.000
_cell.length_c   1.000
_cell.angle_alpha   90.00
_cell.angle_beta   90.00
_cell.angle_gamma   90.00
#
_symmetry.space_group_name_H-M   'P 1'
#
loop_
_entity.id
_entity.type
_entity.pdbx_description
1 polymer ?
#
loop_
_entity_poly.entity_id
_entity_poly.type
_entity_poly.pdbx_seq_one_letter_code
_entity_poly.pdbx_strand_id
1 'polypeptide(L)'
;MISGMWKNVICVGTGNEGNTGGHISGKLGQQEERILEFGISQQEPVMNIQLWKSYVDQFQIILIHPDGESFGPLQERLGAQRILAGNTEILIYYGEPKPYTTAQEIYFDFIPKGSYVDDGVWKIRLIPQKIVEGNYHLWMPSAALLNPLTHFFSPTVDTTLTIPSTARNVVAVGAYNARLMTYAPFSGRGYTRGNTQVKPDIVAPGVDIVTTAVGGSYTGVTGTSFATPFVTGSAALMMQYGIVQGNDPFLYGEKIRAYLQRGAQRLTALVGYPNEIVGYGALCVAESIL
;
A
#
# COMPACT_ATOMS: atom_id res chain seq x y z
N MET A 1 -0.61 -21.51 6.02
CA MET A 1 -1.11 -20.44 5.12
C MET A 1 -2.45 -20.89 4.56
N ILE A 2 -3.56 -20.17 4.81
CA ILE A 2 -4.92 -20.60 4.41
C ILE A 2 -5.04 -20.76 2.89
N SER A 3 -4.34 -19.94 2.10
CA SER A 3 -4.34 -20.00 0.64
C SER A 3 -3.85 -21.34 0.03
N GLY A 4 -3.22 -22.20 0.83
CA GLY A 4 -2.80 -23.55 0.43
C GLY A 4 -3.78 -24.65 0.86
N MET A 5 -4.87 -24.29 1.54
CA MET A 5 -5.91 -25.24 1.94
C MET A 5 -6.81 -25.59 0.75
N TRP A 6 -7.40 -26.77 0.80
CA TRP A 6 -8.16 -27.39 -0.28
C TRP A 6 -9.26 -26.47 -0.86
N LYS A 7 -9.26 -26.29 -2.19
CA LYS A 7 -10.24 -25.57 -3.03
C LYS A 7 -10.56 -24.13 -2.61
N ASN A 8 -9.55 -23.25 -2.54
CA ASN A 8 -9.78 -21.82 -2.33
C ASN A 8 -8.99 -20.91 -3.28
N VAL A 9 -9.49 -19.69 -3.44
CA VAL A 9 -8.82 -18.55 -4.09
C VAL A 9 -9.10 -17.33 -3.23
N ILE A 10 -8.05 -16.57 -2.89
CA ILE A 10 -8.20 -15.33 -2.09
C ILE A 10 -7.92 -14.14 -3.01
N CYS A 11 -8.95 -13.32 -3.24
CA CYS A 11 -8.83 -12.07 -4.00
C CYS A 11 -8.79 -10.89 -3.02
N VAL A 12 -7.89 -9.93 -3.23
CA VAL A 12 -7.67 -8.79 -2.33
C VAL A 12 -7.55 -7.51 -3.17
N GLY A 13 -8.30 -6.48 -2.83
CA GLY A 13 -8.16 -5.16 -3.47
C GLY A 13 -6.81 -4.53 -3.12
N THR A 14 -6.21 -3.80 -4.05
CA THR A 14 -4.92 -3.12 -3.78
C THR A 14 -5.00 -1.91 -2.87
N GLY A 15 -6.21 -1.46 -2.53
CA GLY A 15 -6.45 -0.28 -1.72
C GLY A 15 -6.56 0.98 -2.57
N ASN A 16 -7.01 2.07 -1.93
CA ASN A 16 -7.31 3.34 -2.60
C ASN A 16 -6.27 4.43 -2.28
N GLU A 17 -5.01 4.05 -2.04
CA GLU A 17 -3.94 4.95 -1.57
C GLU A 17 -3.04 5.50 -2.70
N GLY A 18 -3.34 5.19 -3.97
CA GLY A 18 -2.47 5.52 -5.11
C GLY A 18 -2.25 7.02 -5.34
N ASN A 19 -3.16 7.86 -4.87
CA ASN A 19 -3.14 9.31 -5.04
C ASN A 19 -3.41 10.09 -3.74
N THR A 20 -3.24 9.45 -2.58
CA THR A 20 -3.59 10.06 -1.28
C THR A 20 -2.45 10.84 -0.65
N GLY A 21 -1.21 10.65 -1.12
CA GLY A 21 -0.04 11.32 -0.55
C GLY A 21 0.43 10.73 0.80
N GLY A 22 -0.12 9.58 1.21
CA GLY A 22 0.25 8.89 2.45
C GLY A 22 1.54 8.05 2.38
N HIS A 23 2.27 8.08 1.26
CA HIS A 23 3.54 7.36 1.09
C HIS A 23 4.61 8.25 0.48
N ILE A 24 5.83 8.15 1.01
CA ILE A 24 7.05 8.73 0.42
C ILE A 24 8.16 7.69 0.48
N SER A 25 8.97 7.62 -0.56
CA SER A 25 10.14 6.75 -0.60
C SER A 25 11.31 7.44 -1.28
N GLY A 26 12.51 6.91 -1.06
CA GLY A 26 13.68 7.41 -1.73
C GLY A 26 14.93 6.60 -1.40
N LYS A 27 16.06 7.11 -1.87
CA LYS A 27 17.38 6.55 -1.62
C LYS A 27 18.25 7.57 -0.92
N LEU A 28 18.71 7.24 0.27
CA LEU A 28 19.68 8.02 1.04
C LEU A 28 21.09 7.69 0.54
N GLY A 29 21.90 8.72 0.27
CA GLY A 29 23.30 8.57 -0.10
C GLY A 29 24.22 8.71 1.12
N GLN A 30 25.46 8.23 1.04
CA GLN A 30 26.42 8.30 2.15
C GLN A 30 26.83 9.74 2.53
N GLN A 31 26.70 10.70 1.61
CA GLN A 31 27.19 12.08 1.77
C GLN A 31 26.07 13.13 1.81
N GLU A 32 24.81 12.71 1.69
CA GLU A 32 23.71 13.63 1.47
C GLU A 32 22.61 13.37 2.49
N GLU A 33 22.31 14.38 3.31
CA GLU A 33 21.14 14.33 4.18
C GLU A 33 19.84 14.47 3.38
N ARG A 34 18.75 13.97 3.96
CA ARG A 34 17.41 14.08 3.39
C ARG A 34 16.49 14.71 4.41
N ILE A 35 15.76 15.73 4.00
CA ILE A 35 14.68 16.31 4.80
C ILE A 35 13.38 15.90 4.12
N LEU A 36 12.57 15.13 4.84
CA LEU A 36 11.26 14.68 4.40
C LEU A 36 10.23 15.56 5.08
N GLU A 37 9.39 16.24 4.31
CA GLU A 37 8.37 17.16 4.81
C GLU A 37 6.98 16.52 4.72
N PHE A 38 6.20 16.67 5.78
CA PHE A 38 4.81 16.25 5.82
C PHE A 38 3.95 17.28 6.56
N GLY A 39 2.74 17.47 6.07
CA GLY A 39 1.75 18.32 6.70
C GLY A 39 0.89 17.50 7.66
N ILE A 40 0.69 18.00 8.86
CA ILE A 40 -0.43 17.60 9.73
C ILE A 40 -1.47 18.71 9.63
N SER A 41 -2.68 18.36 9.20
CA SER A 41 -3.77 19.34 9.12
C SER A 41 -4.38 19.63 10.48
N GLN A 42 -5.12 20.74 10.56
CA GLN A 42 -5.89 21.06 11.76
C GLN A 42 -6.87 19.94 12.11
N GLN A 43 -7.08 19.79 13.41
CA GLN A 43 -8.02 18.83 13.98
C GLN A 43 -7.66 17.36 13.71
N GLU A 44 -6.38 17.03 13.50
CA GLU A 44 -5.91 15.64 13.43
C GLU A 44 -5.86 15.04 14.85
N PRO A 45 -6.72 14.07 15.20
CA PRO A 45 -6.84 13.59 16.58
C PRO A 45 -5.66 12.70 17.00
N VAL A 46 -5.14 11.88 16.10
CA VAL A 46 -4.00 10.98 16.32
C VAL A 46 -3.52 10.51 14.96
N MET A 47 -2.21 10.32 14.80
CA MET A 47 -1.69 9.70 13.60
C MET A 47 -0.39 8.96 13.89
N ASN A 48 0.02 8.10 12.97
CA ASN A 48 1.34 7.49 13.03
C ASN A 48 2.08 7.62 11.71
N ILE A 49 3.38 7.38 11.75
CA ILE A 49 4.22 7.21 10.57
C ILE A 49 5.08 5.97 10.78
N GLN A 50 5.17 5.12 9.76
CA GLN A 50 6.04 3.94 9.76
C GLN A 50 7.18 4.17 8.79
N LEU A 51 8.40 4.30 9.30
CA LEU A 51 9.61 4.31 8.49
C LEU A 51 10.15 2.88 8.37
N TRP A 52 10.41 2.45 7.14
CA TRP A 52 11.03 1.17 6.84
C TRP A 52 12.32 1.35 6.06
N LYS A 53 13.36 0.64 6.48
CA LYS A 53 14.68 0.62 5.83
C LYS A 53 15.32 -0.76 5.90
N SER A 54 16.44 -0.95 5.21
CA SER A 54 17.31 -2.11 5.45
C SER A 54 18.00 -1.97 6.82
N TYR A 55 18.11 -3.06 7.58
CA TYR A 55 18.75 -3.03 8.89
C TYR A 55 20.25 -2.74 8.81
N VAL A 56 20.90 -3.07 7.69
CA VAL A 56 22.34 -2.81 7.50
C VAL A 56 22.67 -1.33 7.30
N ASP A 57 21.67 -0.51 6.94
CA ASP A 57 21.83 0.94 6.81
C ASP A 57 21.79 1.58 8.19
N GLN A 58 22.73 2.46 8.49
CA GLN A 58 22.76 3.27 9.70
C GLN A 58 22.64 4.74 9.33
N PHE A 59 21.63 5.40 9.85
CA PHE A 59 21.46 6.85 9.75
C PHE A 59 20.78 7.38 11.00
N GLN A 60 21.11 8.62 11.36
CA GLN A 60 20.43 9.32 12.43
C GLN A 60 19.10 9.87 11.92
N ILE A 61 18.11 9.89 12.80
CA ILE A 61 16.80 10.46 12.53
C ILE A 61 16.61 11.62 13.49
N ILE A 62 16.21 12.78 12.97
CA ILE A 62 15.84 13.96 13.75
C ILE A 62 14.45 14.38 13.31
N LEU A 63 13.54 14.53 14.27
CA LEU A 63 12.22 15.07 14.02
C LEU A 63 12.26 16.59 14.23
N ILE A 64 11.59 17.35 13.37
CA ILE A 64 11.52 18.81 13.46
C ILE A 64 10.04 19.19 13.54
N HIS A 65 9.68 19.86 14.63
CA HIS A 65 8.33 20.36 14.89
C HIS A 65 8.05 21.63 14.03
N PRO A 66 6.78 21.98 13.75
CA PRO A 66 6.44 23.12 12.89
C PRO A 66 7.00 24.47 13.33
N ASP A 67 7.29 24.66 14.63
CA ASP A 67 7.95 25.88 15.16
C ASP A 67 9.48 25.91 14.94
N GLY A 68 10.06 24.84 14.42
CA GLY A 68 11.50 24.69 14.16
C GLY A 68 12.27 23.95 15.25
N GLU A 69 11.65 23.60 16.39
CA GLU A 69 12.32 22.79 17.42
C GLU A 69 12.69 21.41 16.88
N SER A 70 13.91 20.96 17.16
CA SER A 70 14.47 19.71 16.66
C SER A 70 14.64 18.70 17.79
N PHE A 71 14.18 17.47 17.56
CA PHE A 71 14.22 16.37 18.50
C PHE A 71 15.01 15.21 17.93
N GLY A 72 16.14 14.90 18.57
CA GLY A 72 17.03 13.82 18.17
C GLY A 72 18.51 14.20 18.30
N PRO A 73 19.43 13.39 17.75
CA PRO A 73 19.14 12.16 17.02
C PRO A 73 18.44 11.11 17.89
N LEU A 74 17.47 10.40 17.32
CA LEU A 74 16.77 9.31 18.00
C LEU A 74 17.76 8.20 18.38
N GLN A 75 17.54 7.56 19.52
CA GLN A 75 18.42 6.50 20.00
C GLN A 75 17.97 5.16 19.42
N GLU A 76 18.89 4.39 18.86
CA GLU A 76 18.62 3.02 18.43
C GLU A 76 18.64 2.08 19.66
N ARG A 77 17.55 2.11 20.43
CA ARG A 77 17.36 1.27 21.62
C ARG A 77 15.96 0.66 21.67
N LEU A 78 15.88 -0.52 22.27
CA LEU A 78 14.61 -1.21 22.51
C LEU A 78 13.76 -0.45 23.55
N GLY A 79 12.44 -0.53 23.37
CA GLY A 79 11.45 0.14 24.21
C GLY A 79 10.97 1.48 23.66
N ALA A 80 9.87 1.98 24.22
CA ALA A 80 9.28 3.25 23.81
C ALA A 80 10.17 4.42 24.21
N GLN A 81 10.57 5.22 23.23
CA GLN A 81 11.12 6.55 23.45
C GLN A 81 9.97 7.55 23.42
N ARG A 82 10.02 8.54 24.32
CA ARG A 82 9.00 9.59 24.39
C ARG A 82 9.63 10.94 24.15
N ILE A 83 9.04 11.69 23.24
CA ILE A 83 9.41 13.06 22.95
C ILE A 83 8.18 13.92 23.13
N LEU A 84 8.33 15.03 23.83
CA LEU A 84 7.30 16.06 23.91
C LEU A 84 7.70 17.19 22.96
N ALA A 85 6.93 17.38 21.90
CA ALA A 85 7.08 18.46 20.94
C ALA A 85 5.80 19.30 20.97
N GLY A 86 5.87 20.52 21.49
CA GLY A 86 4.68 21.35 21.69
C GLY A 86 3.63 20.66 22.58
N ASN A 87 2.41 20.50 22.05
CA ASN A 87 1.30 19.76 22.66
C ASN A 87 1.22 18.30 22.20
N THR A 88 2.20 17.83 21.44
CA THR A 88 2.25 16.48 20.89
C THR A 88 3.26 15.61 21.64
N GLU A 89 2.78 14.53 22.27
CA GLU A 89 3.64 13.44 22.73
C GLU A 89 3.87 12.47 21.58
N ILE A 90 5.13 12.15 21.32
CA ILE A 90 5.54 11.26 20.23
C ILE A 90 6.17 10.02 20.83
N LEU A 91 5.50 8.88 20.66
CA LEU A 91 6.04 7.58 21.01
C LEU A 91 6.80 7.02 19.83
N ILE A 92 8.06 6.67 20.07
CA ILE A 92 8.96 6.19 19.04
C ILE A 92 9.41 4.79 19.42
N TYR A 93 9.17 3.84 18.51
CA TYR A 93 9.59 2.46 18.66
C TYR A 93 10.63 2.14 17.59
N TYR A 94 11.85 1.87 18.02
CA TYR A 94 12.95 1.45 17.16
C TYR A 94 12.97 -0.08 17.13
N GLY A 95 12.48 -0.68 16.04
CA GLY A 95 12.35 -2.12 15.91
C GLY A 95 13.68 -2.82 15.63
N GLU A 96 13.71 -4.12 15.88
CA GLU A 96 14.75 -5.03 15.38
C GLU A 96 14.20 -5.89 14.23
N PRO A 97 15.07 -6.42 13.36
CA PRO A 97 14.67 -7.39 12.33
C PRO A 97 13.97 -8.59 12.95
N LYS A 98 12.95 -9.10 12.24
CA LYS A 98 12.27 -10.34 12.64
C LYS A 98 12.99 -11.54 12.01
N PRO A 99 12.83 -12.77 12.53
CA PRO A 99 13.52 -13.96 12.01
C PRO A 99 13.35 -14.27 10.51
N TYR A 100 12.39 -13.62 9.84
CA TYR A 100 12.04 -13.82 8.43
C TYR A 100 12.14 -12.53 7.60
N THR A 101 12.68 -11.43 8.14
CA THR A 101 12.94 -10.21 7.37
C THR A 101 14.11 -9.42 7.95
N THR A 102 15.01 -8.96 7.09
CA THR A 102 16.12 -8.07 7.42
C THR A 102 15.72 -6.59 7.44
N ALA A 103 14.45 -6.29 7.21
CA ALA A 103 13.96 -4.92 7.27
C ALA A 103 13.75 -4.46 8.71
N GLN A 104 14.00 -3.19 8.94
CA GLN A 104 13.76 -2.52 10.21
C GLN A 104 12.59 -1.57 10.07
N GLU A 105 11.73 -1.57 11.09
CA GLU A 105 10.65 -0.60 11.26
C GLU A 105 11.02 0.38 12.35
N ILE A 106 10.80 1.67 12.08
CA ILE A 106 10.78 2.72 13.10
C ILE A 106 9.37 3.32 13.07
N TYR A 107 8.64 3.15 14.17
CA TYR A 107 7.26 3.59 14.30
C TYR A 107 7.18 4.87 15.12
N PHE A 108 6.51 5.88 14.59
CA PHE A 108 6.23 7.16 15.24
C PHE A 108 4.73 7.24 15.51
N ASP A 109 4.32 7.36 16.77
CA ASP A 109 2.93 7.57 17.16
C ASP A 109 2.79 9.00 17.68
N PHE A 110 2.00 9.83 17.01
CA PHE A 110 1.78 11.23 17.34
C PHE A 110 0.48 11.35 18.13
N ILE A 111 0.60 11.59 19.43
CA ILE A 111 -0.49 11.56 20.40
C ILE A 111 -0.66 12.97 20.98
N PRO A 112 -1.86 13.55 20.95
CA PRO A 112 -2.08 14.86 21.55
C PRO A 112 -2.12 14.78 23.07
N LYS A 113 -1.59 15.81 23.74
CA LYS A 113 -1.90 16.06 25.16
C LYS A 113 -3.32 16.58 25.37
N GLY A 114 -3.84 17.28 24.36
CA GLY A 114 -5.20 17.80 24.32
C GLY A 114 -6.06 16.97 23.37
N SER A 115 -6.74 17.65 22.45
CA SER A 115 -7.66 17.01 21.49
C SER A 115 -7.00 16.68 20.16
N TYR A 116 -5.95 17.40 19.77
CA TYR A 116 -5.35 17.32 18.43
C TYR A 116 -3.84 17.45 18.47
N VAL A 117 -3.18 16.77 17.53
CA VAL A 117 -1.75 16.88 17.28
C VAL A 117 -1.46 18.29 16.75
N ASP A 118 -0.30 18.85 17.07
CA ASP A 118 0.06 20.18 16.57
C ASP A 118 0.12 20.17 15.03
N ASP A 119 -0.64 21.08 14.42
CA ASP A 119 -0.74 21.20 12.97
C ASP A 119 0.44 21.99 12.37
N GLY A 120 0.64 21.82 11.06
CA GLY A 120 1.67 22.52 10.31
C GLY A 120 2.63 21.56 9.61
N VAL A 121 3.77 22.12 9.19
CA VAL A 121 4.79 21.38 8.41
C VAL A 121 5.80 20.77 9.35
N TRP A 122 5.67 19.47 9.56
CA TRP A 122 6.64 18.66 10.28
C TRP A 122 7.71 18.14 9.33
N LYS A 123 8.91 17.87 9.86
CA LYS A 123 10.01 17.31 9.06
C LYS A 123 10.68 16.14 9.75
N ILE A 124 11.05 15.13 8.97
CA ILE A 124 11.97 14.06 9.39
C ILE A 124 13.27 14.25 8.61
N ARG A 125 14.35 14.58 9.33
CA ARG A 125 15.70 14.69 8.78
C ARG A 125 16.45 13.38 8.98
N LEU A 126 16.94 12.81 7.88
CA LEU A 126 17.76 11.60 7.82
C LEU A 126 19.22 12.00 7.55
N ILE A 127 20.12 11.65 8.47
CA ILE A 127 21.55 11.98 8.35
C ILE A 127 22.35 10.67 8.22
N PRO A 128 23.00 10.41 7.07
CA PRO A 128 23.69 9.15 6.82
C PRO A 128 24.85 8.93 7.80
N GLN A 129 25.03 7.69 8.26
CA GLN A 129 26.21 7.27 9.03
C GLN A 129 26.97 6.16 8.28
N LYS A 130 26.27 5.09 7.92
CA LYS A 130 26.79 3.99 7.10
C LYS A 130 25.68 3.44 6.23
N ILE A 131 25.72 3.72 4.94
CA ILE A 131 24.69 3.36 3.98
C ILE A 131 25.20 2.28 3.03
N VAL A 132 24.43 1.21 2.89
CA VAL A 132 24.68 0.07 2.00
C VAL A 132 23.60 0.02 0.90
N GLU A 133 22.33 -0.03 1.29
CA GLU A 133 21.20 -0.06 0.35
C GLU A 133 20.60 1.33 0.17
N GLY A 134 20.38 2.05 1.26
CA GLY A 134 19.90 3.43 1.30
C GLY A 134 18.41 3.60 1.01
N ASN A 135 17.70 2.55 0.61
CA ASN A 135 16.26 2.63 0.35
C ASN A 135 15.49 2.86 1.66
N TYR A 136 14.62 3.86 1.66
CA TYR A 136 13.68 4.09 2.75
C TYR A 136 12.26 4.28 2.21
N HIS A 137 11.28 3.90 3.02
CA HIS A 137 9.86 4.14 2.77
C HIS A 137 9.20 4.63 4.04
N LEU A 138 8.33 5.63 3.92
CA LEU A 138 7.48 6.09 5.02
C LEU A 138 6.03 5.98 4.60
N TRP A 139 5.21 5.35 5.44
CA TRP A 139 3.75 5.32 5.27
C TRP A 139 3.04 5.97 6.44
N MET A 140 2.00 6.72 6.11
CA MET A 140 0.94 7.13 7.02
C MET A 140 -0.16 6.06 7.07
N PRO A 141 -1.10 6.13 8.03
CA PRO A 141 -2.36 5.39 7.98
C PRO A 141 -3.10 5.59 6.66
N SER A 142 -4.09 4.73 6.42
CA SER A 142 -5.01 4.93 5.30
C SER A 142 -5.61 6.33 5.36
N ALA A 143 -5.69 6.99 4.21
CA ALA A 143 -6.26 8.33 4.11
C ALA A 143 -7.72 8.42 4.58
N ALA A 144 -8.43 7.29 4.65
CA ALA A 144 -9.77 7.22 5.23
C ALA A 144 -9.82 7.52 6.74
N LEU A 145 -8.68 7.46 7.43
CA LEU A 145 -8.55 7.74 8.87
C LEU A 145 -7.92 9.11 9.17
N LEU A 146 -7.42 9.81 8.15
CA LEU A 146 -6.68 11.06 8.31
C LEU A 146 -7.51 12.23 7.80
N ASN A 147 -7.15 13.44 8.23
CA ASN A 147 -7.62 14.63 7.55
C ASN A 147 -7.13 14.62 6.09
N PRO A 148 -7.97 14.97 5.08
CA PRO A 148 -7.57 14.97 3.67
C PRO A 148 -6.37 15.85 3.31
N LEU A 149 -6.02 16.81 4.16
CA LEU A 149 -4.85 17.69 3.98
C LEU A 149 -3.60 17.19 4.74
N THR A 150 -3.69 16.09 5.50
CA THR A 150 -2.56 15.44 6.16
C THR A 150 -1.87 14.49 5.17
N HIS A 151 -0.70 14.88 4.66
CA HIS A 151 0.02 14.13 3.62
C HIS A 151 1.50 14.51 3.55
N PHE A 152 2.31 13.70 2.87
CA PHE A 152 3.68 14.07 2.51
C PHE A 152 3.68 15.13 1.39
N PHE A 153 4.59 16.11 1.45
CA PHE A 153 4.69 17.16 0.42
C PHE A 153 5.29 16.68 -0.91
N SER A 154 6.14 15.65 -0.86
CA SER A 154 6.75 15.03 -2.05
C SER A 154 6.45 13.52 -2.10
N PRO A 155 5.17 13.11 -2.25
CA PRO A 155 4.79 11.72 -2.12
C PRO A 155 5.27 10.86 -3.30
N THR A 156 5.45 9.57 -3.05
CA THR A 156 5.70 8.56 -4.09
C THR A 156 4.42 7.77 -4.33
N VAL A 157 3.96 7.72 -5.59
CA VAL A 157 2.72 7.04 -5.98
C VAL A 157 2.84 5.52 -6.13
N ASP A 158 4.07 5.03 -6.21
CA ASP A 158 4.40 3.60 -6.26
C ASP A 158 4.48 3.00 -4.86
N THR A 159 4.36 1.68 -4.74
CA THR A 159 4.36 0.94 -3.46
C THR A 159 3.25 1.42 -2.49
N THR A 160 2.08 1.71 -3.05
CA THR A 160 0.87 2.16 -2.34
C THR A 160 -0.15 1.02 -2.13
N LEU A 161 0.27 -0.22 -2.40
CA LEU A 161 -0.51 -1.43 -2.13
C LEU A 161 -0.83 -1.57 -0.63
N THR A 162 -2.09 -1.70 -0.27
CA THR A 162 -2.49 -1.98 1.11
C THR A 162 -2.25 -3.42 1.49
N ILE A 163 -1.71 -3.68 2.68
CA ILE A 163 -1.67 -5.03 3.24
C ILE A 163 -3.13 -5.51 3.46
N PRO A 164 -3.52 -6.74 3.06
CA PRO A 164 -2.67 -7.87 2.67
C PRO A 164 -2.51 -8.11 1.16
N SER A 165 -2.78 -7.13 0.28
CA SER A 165 -2.65 -7.33 -1.19
C SER A 165 -1.21 -7.56 -1.65
N THR A 166 -0.23 -7.29 -0.77
CA THR A 166 1.19 -7.58 -0.96
C THR A 166 1.55 -9.04 -0.72
N ALA A 167 0.62 -9.88 -0.24
CA ALA A 167 0.87 -11.28 0.03
C ALA A 167 1.14 -12.07 -1.27
N ARG A 168 2.07 -13.03 -1.19
CA ARG A 168 2.48 -13.83 -2.36
C ARG A 168 1.33 -14.61 -3.00
N ASN A 169 0.47 -15.22 -2.19
CA ASN A 169 -0.49 -16.25 -2.67
C ASN A 169 -1.93 -15.73 -2.78
N VAL A 170 -2.11 -14.40 -2.89
CA VAL A 170 -3.41 -13.80 -3.18
C VAL A 170 -3.45 -13.30 -4.62
N VAL A 171 -4.65 -13.15 -5.15
CA VAL A 171 -4.92 -12.40 -6.39
C VAL A 171 -5.16 -10.95 -5.99
N ALA A 172 -4.16 -10.10 -6.14
CA ALA A 172 -4.25 -8.67 -5.90
C ALA A 172 -4.94 -7.99 -7.08
N VAL A 173 -6.01 -7.25 -6.79
CA VAL A 173 -6.90 -6.66 -7.78
C VAL A 173 -6.86 -5.14 -7.68
N GLY A 174 -6.30 -4.50 -8.69
CA GLY A 174 -6.40 -3.05 -8.85
C GLY A 174 -7.67 -2.63 -9.58
N ALA A 175 -7.87 -1.32 -9.73
CA ALA A 175 -9.03 -0.74 -10.39
C ALA A 175 -8.67 -0.01 -11.68
N TYR A 176 -9.56 -0.09 -12.66
CA TYR A 176 -9.51 0.74 -13.86
C TYR A 176 -10.88 1.34 -14.18
N ASN A 177 -10.89 2.42 -14.96
CA ASN A 177 -12.09 3.02 -15.51
C ASN A 177 -12.49 2.29 -16.79
N ALA A 178 -13.59 1.52 -16.73
CA ALA A 178 -14.05 0.71 -17.85
C ALA A 178 -14.60 1.52 -19.03
N ARG A 179 -15.04 2.76 -18.81
CA ARG A 179 -15.50 3.65 -19.89
C ARG A 179 -14.32 4.18 -20.72
N LEU A 180 -13.23 4.52 -20.04
CA LEU A 180 -12.06 5.15 -20.66
C LEU A 180 -10.96 4.15 -21.01
N MET A 181 -11.04 2.92 -20.52
CA MET A 181 -9.98 1.91 -20.62
C MET A 181 -8.64 2.41 -20.06
N THR A 182 -8.70 3.20 -18.99
CA THR A 182 -7.55 3.79 -18.31
C THR A 182 -7.47 3.35 -16.87
N TYR A 183 -6.25 3.31 -16.34
CA TYR A 183 -5.99 3.07 -14.93
C TYR A 183 -6.72 4.08 -14.03
N ALA A 184 -7.23 3.63 -12.87
CA ALA A 184 -7.90 4.48 -11.90
C ALA A 184 -6.88 5.10 -10.91
N PRO A 185 -6.70 6.45 -10.86
CA PRO A 185 -5.64 7.10 -10.07
C PRO A 185 -5.50 6.65 -8.63
N PHE A 186 -6.61 6.37 -7.94
CA PHE A 186 -6.63 5.95 -6.54
C PHE A 186 -6.11 4.52 -6.30
N SER A 187 -6.08 3.66 -7.32
CA SER A 187 -5.75 2.24 -7.13
C SER A 187 -4.35 2.10 -6.53
N GLY A 188 -4.16 1.19 -5.56
CA GLY A 188 -2.81 0.92 -5.04
C GLY A 188 -1.92 0.35 -6.15
N ARG A 189 -0.70 0.87 -6.27
CA ARG A 189 0.31 0.44 -7.24
C ARG A 189 1.50 -0.22 -6.56
N GLY A 190 2.07 -1.20 -7.23
CA GLY A 190 3.28 -1.86 -6.77
C GLY A 190 4.55 -1.06 -7.03
N TYR A 191 5.70 -1.71 -7.03
CA TYR A 191 5.92 -3.11 -6.65
C TYR A 191 5.63 -3.33 -5.16
N THR A 192 5.74 -4.58 -4.67
CA THR A 192 5.90 -4.75 -3.21
C THR A 192 7.15 -4.02 -2.73
N ARG A 193 7.22 -3.58 -1.46
CA ARG A 193 8.36 -2.78 -0.94
C ARG A 193 9.73 -3.39 -1.25
N GLY A 194 9.89 -4.71 -1.10
CA GLY A 194 11.14 -5.40 -1.40
C GLY A 194 11.45 -5.54 -2.89
N ASN A 195 10.58 -5.00 -3.76
CA ASN A 195 10.61 -5.13 -5.21
C ASN A 195 10.77 -6.59 -5.71
N THR A 196 10.17 -7.54 -4.97
CA THR A 196 10.31 -8.98 -5.28
C THR A 196 9.15 -9.55 -6.09
N GLN A 197 8.06 -8.79 -6.21
CA GLN A 197 6.81 -9.22 -6.84
C GLN A 197 6.15 -8.05 -7.53
N VAL A 198 5.72 -8.28 -8.78
CA VAL A 198 4.79 -7.39 -9.47
C VAL A 198 3.41 -7.57 -8.84
N LYS A 199 2.83 -6.45 -8.40
CA LYS A 199 1.45 -6.35 -7.90
C LYS A 199 0.88 -5.00 -8.38
N PRO A 200 -0.42 -4.86 -8.70
CA PRO A 200 -1.46 -5.90 -8.69
C PRO A 200 -1.15 -7.07 -9.64
N ASP A 201 -1.88 -8.18 -9.50
CA ASP A 201 -1.81 -9.25 -10.50
C ASP A 201 -2.61 -8.85 -11.74
N ILE A 202 -3.81 -8.31 -11.56
CA ILE A 202 -4.69 -7.82 -12.62
C ILE A 202 -5.52 -6.64 -12.11
N VAL A 203 -6.20 -5.96 -13.03
CA VAL A 203 -7.18 -4.91 -12.70
C VAL A 203 -8.57 -5.28 -13.18
N ALA A 204 -9.59 -4.77 -12.50
CA ALA A 204 -10.99 -4.93 -12.88
C ALA A 204 -11.73 -3.58 -12.83
N PRO A 205 -12.94 -3.47 -13.43
CA PRO A 205 -13.72 -2.23 -13.37
C PRO A 205 -13.93 -1.78 -11.92
N GLY A 206 -13.55 -0.56 -11.59
CA GLY A 206 -13.66 -0.03 -10.22
C GLY A 206 -14.07 1.44 -10.15
N VAL A 207 -14.53 2.03 -11.25
CA VAL A 207 -14.99 3.43 -11.32
C VAL A 207 -16.44 3.46 -11.78
N ASP A 208 -17.29 4.16 -11.04
CA ASP A 208 -18.72 4.34 -11.31
C ASP A 208 -19.47 3.01 -11.52
N ILE A 209 -19.15 2.02 -10.70
CA ILE A 209 -19.79 0.70 -10.74
C ILE A 209 -21.18 0.81 -10.13
N VAL A 210 -22.20 0.38 -10.87
CA VAL A 210 -23.56 0.29 -10.35
C VAL A 210 -23.70 -1.01 -9.56
N THR A 211 -24.05 -0.91 -8.28
CA THR A 211 -24.25 -2.05 -7.40
C THR A 211 -25.49 -1.89 -6.52
N THR A 212 -25.91 -2.97 -5.87
CA THR A 212 -27.03 -2.98 -4.93
C THR A 212 -26.69 -2.18 -3.67
N ALA A 213 -27.67 -1.41 -3.18
CA ALA A 213 -27.60 -0.66 -1.93
C ALA A 213 -28.64 -1.17 -0.92
N VAL A 214 -28.47 -0.75 0.35
CA VAL A 214 -29.41 -1.07 1.42
C VAL A 214 -30.81 -0.56 1.06
N GLY A 215 -31.84 -1.38 1.33
CA GLY A 215 -33.23 -1.04 1.00
C GLY A 215 -33.66 -1.43 -0.41
N GLY A 216 -32.85 -2.21 -1.15
CA GLY A 216 -33.22 -2.76 -2.47
C GLY A 216 -33.03 -1.78 -3.64
N SER A 217 -32.35 -0.66 -3.41
CA SER A 217 -31.98 0.31 -4.44
C SER A 217 -30.64 -0.02 -5.09
N TYR A 218 -30.23 0.79 -6.06
CA TYR A 218 -28.92 0.73 -6.69
C TYR A 218 -28.17 2.03 -6.46
N THR A 219 -26.84 1.96 -6.40
CA THR A 219 -25.97 3.13 -6.24
C THR A 219 -24.69 2.98 -7.05
N GLY A 220 -24.08 4.12 -7.39
CA GLY A 220 -22.78 4.20 -8.05
C GLY A 220 -21.65 4.24 -7.03
N VAL A 221 -20.63 3.41 -7.21
CA VAL A 221 -19.50 3.28 -6.28
C VAL A 221 -18.17 3.18 -7.01
N THR A 222 -17.12 3.68 -6.35
CA THR A 222 -15.76 3.73 -6.89
C THR A 222 -14.78 3.23 -5.83
N GLY A 223 -13.81 2.41 -6.24
CA GLY A 223 -12.77 1.87 -5.37
C GLY A 223 -12.32 0.46 -5.78
N THR A 224 -11.12 0.06 -5.34
CA THR A 224 -10.64 -1.32 -5.56
C THR A 224 -11.53 -2.35 -4.88
N SER A 225 -12.24 -1.97 -3.80
CA SER A 225 -13.27 -2.77 -3.13
C SER A 225 -14.40 -3.22 -4.07
N PHE A 226 -14.64 -2.49 -5.16
CA PHE A 226 -15.64 -2.83 -6.18
C PHE A 226 -15.05 -3.51 -7.41
N ALA A 227 -13.74 -3.40 -7.62
CA ALA A 227 -13.00 -4.17 -8.61
C ALA A 227 -12.79 -5.63 -8.17
N THR A 228 -12.45 -5.87 -6.89
CA THR A 228 -12.16 -7.21 -6.35
C THR A 228 -13.30 -8.23 -6.54
N PRO A 229 -14.59 -7.88 -6.36
CA PRO A 229 -15.71 -8.80 -6.59
C PRO A 229 -15.83 -9.30 -8.03
N PHE A 230 -15.46 -8.52 -9.04
CA PHE A 230 -15.45 -9.00 -10.44
C PHE A 230 -14.49 -10.18 -10.60
N VAL A 231 -13.28 -10.06 -10.04
CA VAL A 231 -12.27 -11.13 -10.08
C VAL A 231 -12.71 -12.32 -9.22
N THR A 232 -13.33 -12.06 -8.07
CA THR A 232 -13.86 -13.12 -7.18
C THR A 232 -14.95 -13.94 -7.87
N GLY A 233 -15.92 -13.29 -8.51
CA GLY A 233 -16.96 -13.96 -9.29
C GLY A 233 -16.40 -14.72 -10.49
N SER A 234 -15.39 -14.16 -11.16
CA SER A 234 -14.68 -14.83 -12.26
C SER A 234 -13.98 -16.10 -11.79
N ALA A 235 -13.25 -16.05 -10.68
CA ALA A 235 -12.64 -17.22 -10.07
C ALA A 235 -13.69 -18.27 -9.69
N ALA A 236 -14.85 -17.87 -9.17
CA ALA A 236 -15.94 -18.79 -8.86
C ALA A 236 -16.48 -19.51 -10.10
N LEU A 237 -16.66 -18.81 -11.22
CA LEU A 237 -17.06 -19.42 -12.50
C LEU A 237 -16.01 -20.40 -13.03
N MET A 238 -14.73 -20.03 -12.95
CA MET A 238 -13.63 -20.93 -13.32
C MET A 238 -13.60 -22.17 -12.41
N MET A 239 -13.78 -22.00 -11.10
CA MET A 239 -13.88 -23.13 -10.16
C MET A 239 -15.09 -24.01 -10.44
N GLN A 240 -16.24 -23.45 -10.84
CA GLN A 240 -17.40 -24.24 -11.27
C GLN A 240 -17.06 -25.09 -12.49
N TYR A 241 -16.46 -24.48 -13.52
CA TYR A 241 -16.02 -25.16 -14.73
C TYR A 241 -15.02 -26.29 -14.42
N GLY A 242 -13.98 -26.03 -13.63
CA GLY A 242 -12.97 -27.03 -13.31
C GLY A 242 -13.49 -28.10 -12.35
N ILE A 243 -13.96 -27.69 -11.18
CA ILE A 243 -14.20 -28.58 -10.05
C ILE A 243 -15.58 -29.23 -10.11
N VAL A 244 -16.62 -28.47 -10.42
CA VAL A 244 -18.01 -28.96 -10.37
C VAL A 244 -18.36 -29.73 -11.63
N GLN A 245 -17.95 -29.24 -12.80
CA GLN A 245 -18.20 -29.91 -14.09
C GLN A 245 -17.14 -30.97 -14.43
N GLY A 246 -16.10 -31.11 -13.60
CA GLY A 246 -15.10 -32.19 -13.72
C GLY A 246 -14.02 -31.97 -14.77
N ASN A 247 -13.88 -30.77 -15.35
CA ASN A 247 -12.86 -30.47 -16.35
C ASN A 247 -11.45 -30.36 -15.74
N ASP A 248 -11.34 -29.90 -14.49
CA ASP A 248 -10.08 -29.74 -13.76
C ASP A 248 -10.31 -29.62 -12.24
N PRO A 249 -10.20 -30.72 -11.46
CA PRO A 249 -10.49 -30.71 -10.03
C PRO A 249 -9.49 -29.88 -9.19
N PHE A 250 -8.39 -29.42 -9.80
CA PHE A 250 -7.33 -28.64 -9.17
C PHE A 250 -7.31 -27.16 -9.59
N LEU A 251 -8.35 -26.67 -10.26
CA LEU A 251 -8.47 -25.29 -10.72
C LEU A 251 -8.81 -24.33 -9.57
N TYR A 252 -7.81 -24.02 -8.74
CA TYR A 252 -7.89 -23.07 -7.61
C TYR A 252 -6.51 -22.47 -7.27
N GLY A 253 -6.44 -21.60 -6.27
CA GLY A 253 -5.22 -20.94 -5.80
C GLY A 253 -4.40 -20.29 -6.92
N GLU A 254 -3.10 -20.56 -6.91
CA GLU A 254 -2.13 -20.05 -7.89
C GLU A 254 -2.49 -20.42 -9.33
N LYS A 255 -3.15 -21.57 -9.54
CA LYS A 255 -3.54 -22.02 -10.88
C LYS A 255 -4.57 -21.06 -11.50
N ILE A 256 -5.63 -20.72 -10.76
CA ILE A 256 -6.59 -19.70 -11.21
C ILE A 256 -5.90 -18.36 -11.43
N ARG A 257 -5.01 -17.94 -10.53
CA ARG A 257 -4.27 -16.68 -10.72
C ARG A 257 -3.47 -16.69 -12.03
N ALA A 258 -2.78 -17.79 -12.35
CA ALA A 258 -2.01 -17.91 -13.57
C ALA A 258 -2.89 -17.83 -14.83
N TYR A 259 -4.07 -18.45 -14.83
CA TYR A 259 -5.03 -18.35 -15.93
C TYR A 259 -5.58 -16.92 -16.08
N LEU A 260 -5.94 -16.27 -14.97
CA LEU A 260 -6.39 -14.87 -14.96
C LEU A 260 -5.31 -13.91 -15.51
N GLN A 261 -4.06 -14.12 -15.13
CA GLN A 261 -2.92 -13.35 -15.64
C GLN A 261 -2.69 -13.60 -17.14
N ARG A 262 -2.82 -14.86 -17.60
CA ARG A 262 -2.65 -15.23 -19.01
C ARG A 262 -3.74 -14.62 -19.90
N GLY A 263 -4.99 -14.63 -19.45
CA GLY A 263 -6.12 -14.09 -20.21
C GLY A 263 -6.28 -12.56 -20.12
N ALA A 264 -5.48 -11.89 -19.28
CA ALA A 264 -5.61 -10.46 -19.04
C ALA A 264 -5.40 -9.63 -20.32
N GLN A 265 -6.26 -8.64 -20.52
CA GLN A 265 -6.25 -7.73 -21.65
C GLN A 265 -5.44 -6.48 -21.36
N ARG A 266 -4.73 -5.96 -22.37
CA ARG A 266 -3.97 -4.72 -22.21
C ARG A 266 -4.91 -3.52 -22.16
N LEU A 267 -4.65 -2.60 -21.22
CA LEU A 267 -5.31 -1.30 -21.21
C LEU A 267 -4.65 -0.35 -22.21
N THR A 268 -5.46 0.55 -22.77
CA THR A 268 -5.00 1.53 -23.76
C THR A 268 -3.99 2.48 -23.12
N ALA A 269 -2.98 2.92 -23.89
CA ALA A 269 -1.92 3.85 -23.48
C ALA A 269 -0.90 3.35 -22.43
N LEU A 270 -0.97 2.09 -21.98
CA LEU A 270 0.07 1.47 -21.14
C LEU A 270 0.91 0.47 -21.93
N VAL A 271 2.22 0.47 -21.69
CA VAL A 271 3.22 -0.43 -22.29
C VAL A 271 4.05 -1.10 -21.20
N GLY A 272 4.77 -2.18 -21.54
CA GLY A 272 5.61 -2.93 -20.60
C GLY A 272 4.78 -3.74 -19.60
N TYR A 273 4.36 -4.95 -19.99
CA TYR A 273 3.60 -5.85 -19.12
C TYR A 273 4.48 -7.04 -18.70
N PRO A 274 4.36 -7.53 -17.45
CA PRO A 274 3.56 -6.94 -16.38
C PRO A 274 4.21 -5.64 -15.84
N ASN A 275 3.43 -4.76 -15.21
CA ASN A 275 3.93 -3.54 -14.54
C ASN A 275 3.26 -3.32 -13.19
N GLU A 276 3.80 -2.36 -12.43
CA GLU A 276 3.34 -1.95 -11.10
C GLU A 276 1.97 -1.28 -11.06
N ILE A 277 1.45 -0.84 -12.20
CA ILE A 277 0.20 -0.06 -12.28
C ILE A 277 -1.00 -1.00 -12.45
N VAL A 278 -0.93 -1.90 -13.44
CA VAL A 278 -2.06 -2.77 -13.84
C VAL A 278 -1.73 -4.26 -13.81
N GLY A 279 -0.53 -4.62 -13.36
CA GLY A 279 -0.11 -6.01 -13.33
C GLY A 279 -0.02 -6.58 -14.74
N TYR A 280 -0.69 -7.70 -14.94
CA TYR A 280 -0.79 -8.41 -16.21
C TYR A 280 -1.88 -7.84 -17.14
N GLY A 281 -2.75 -6.96 -16.63
CA GLY A 281 -3.78 -6.27 -17.42
C GLY A 281 -5.18 -6.36 -16.82
N ALA A 282 -6.17 -5.96 -17.61
CA ALA A 282 -7.58 -5.99 -17.28
C ALA A 282 -8.14 -7.41 -17.35
N LEU A 283 -8.94 -7.79 -16.35
CA LEU A 283 -9.66 -9.05 -16.27
C LEU A 283 -10.41 -9.36 -17.58
N CYS A 284 -10.17 -10.54 -18.15
CA CYS A 284 -10.98 -11.10 -19.23
C CYS A 284 -11.16 -12.61 -19.02
N VAL A 285 -12.36 -13.00 -18.57
CA VAL A 285 -12.67 -14.38 -18.20
C VAL A 285 -12.67 -15.30 -19.42
N ALA A 286 -13.19 -14.81 -20.55
CA ALA A 286 -13.27 -15.59 -21.79
C ALA A 286 -11.88 -16.08 -22.23
N GLU A 287 -10.87 -15.21 -22.16
CA GLU A 287 -9.49 -15.53 -22.51
C GLU A 287 -8.72 -16.26 -21.39
N SER A 288 -9.31 -16.37 -20.19
CA SER A 288 -8.70 -17.06 -19.05
C SER A 288 -9.06 -18.55 -18.97
N ILE A 289 -10.06 -19.01 -19.75
CA ILE A 289 -10.55 -20.39 -19.73
C ILE A 289 -10.11 -21.18 -20.98
N LEU A 290 -9.50 -20.51 -21.96
CA LEU A 290 -8.94 -21.08 -23.19
C LEU A 290 -7.48 -21.54 -23.00
#